data_AF-A0A2E7CN16-F1
#
_entry.id   AF-A0A2E7CN16-F1
#
_cell.length_a   1.000
_cell.length_b   1.000
_cell.length_c   1.000
_cell.angle_alpha   90.00
_cell.angle_beta   90.00
_cell.angle_gamma   90.00
#
_symmetry.space_group_name_H-M   'P 1'
#
loop_
_entity.id
_entity.type
_entity.pdbx_description
1 polymer ?
#
loop_
_entity_poly.entity_id
_entity_poly.type
_entity_poly.pdbx_seq_one_letter_code
_entity_poly.pdbx_strand_id
1 'polypeptide(L)'
;MIWFFAACLFDEPCAFLNSAAQDECYADLALDLYPKDPEQSQIFLSKIEDPLILDFVLLELSRQFHPKDTTRCTRIKDNDLRERCLTFTKRPHLERGYKEK
;
A
#
# COMPACT_ATOMS: atom_id res chain seq x y z
N MET A 1 -15.98 11.15 36.92
CA MET A 1 -15.60 11.51 35.54
C MET A 1 -14.21 10.98 35.29
N ILE A 2 -14.11 9.79 34.69
CA ILE A 2 -12.83 9.12 34.43
C ILE A 2 -12.36 9.59 33.07
N TRP A 3 -11.36 10.47 33.05
CA TRP A 3 -10.65 10.85 31.83
C TRP A 3 -9.63 9.76 31.52
N PHE A 4 -10.03 8.78 30.70
CA PHE A 4 -9.09 7.90 29.99
C PHE A 4 -8.46 8.69 28.84
N PHE A 5 -7.47 9.53 29.16
CA PHE A 5 -6.46 9.91 28.16
C PHE A 5 -5.27 8.98 28.37
N ALA A 6 -5.48 7.71 28.01
CA ALA A 6 -4.40 6.84 27.61
C ALA A 6 -3.90 7.40 26.26
N ALA A 7 -2.99 8.37 26.33
CA ALA A 7 -2.06 8.62 25.25
C ALA A 7 -1.21 7.37 25.13
N CYS A 8 -1.73 6.36 24.42
CA CYS A 8 -0.87 5.36 23.82
C CYS A 8 0.07 6.15 22.91
N LEU A 9 1.32 6.28 23.36
CA LEU A 9 2.47 6.48 22.51
C LEU A 9 2.24 5.66 21.24
N PHE A 10 1.99 6.35 20.13
CA PHE A 10 2.08 5.75 18.82
C PHE A 10 3.58 5.55 18.58
N ASP A 11 4.11 4.48 19.16
CA ASP A 11 5.33 3.86 18.71
C ASP A 11 5.10 3.52 17.23
N GLU A 12 5.96 4.00 16.35
CA GLU A 12 5.85 3.66 14.94
C GLU A 12 5.89 2.13 14.82
N PRO A 13 4.85 1.48 14.27
CA PRO A 13 4.62 0.04 14.44
C PRO A 13 5.74 -0.84 13.88
N CYS A 14 6.61 -0.29 13.05
CA CYS A 14 7.74 -1.00 12.42
C CYS A 14 9.11 -0.42 12.80
N ALA A 15 9.19 0.61 13.66
CA ALA A 15 10.44 1.34 13.91
C ALA A 15 11.49 0.56 14.74
N PHE A 16 11.09 -0.54 15.38
CA PHE A 16 12.01 -1.42 16.10
C PHE A 16 12.71 -2.46 15.20
N LEU A 17 12.33 -2.53 13.92
CA LEU A 17 12.88 -3.47 12.96
C LEU A 17 14.12 -2.90 12.27
N ASN A 18 14.88 -3.77 11.59
CA ASN A 18 15.93 -3.32 10.68
C ASN A 18 15.29 -2.76 9.40
N SER A 19 16.05 -1.97 8.61
CA SER A 19 15.49 -1.22 7.46
C SER A 19 14.71 -2.10 6.47
N ALA A 20 15.24 -3.27 6.11
CA ALA A 20 14.56 -4.17 5.18
C ALA A 20 13.24 -4.72 5.75
N ALA A 21 13.24 -5.20 7.00
CA ALA A 21 12.01 -5.69 7.63
C ALA A 21 11.02 -4.57 7.97
N GLN A 22 11.51 -3.33 8.14
CA GLN A 22 10.69 -2.15 8.35
C GLN A 22 9.87 -1.82 7.10
N ASP A 23 10.49 -1.84 5.92
CA ASP A 23 9.81 -1.64 4.64
C ASP A 23 8.75 -2.71 4.37
N GLU A 24 9.06 -3.98 4.63
CA GLU A 24 8.11 -5.09 4.54
C GLU A 24 6.92 -4.90 5.51
N CYS A 25 7.20 -4.49 6.75
CA CYS A 25 6.16 -4.22 7.75
C CYS A 25 5.25 -3.05 7.33
N TYR A 26 5.81 -1.96 6.79
CA TYR A 26 5.00 -0.86 6.26
C TYR A 26 4.22 -1.24 5.00
N ALA A 27 4.77 -2.10 4.15
CA ALA A 27 4.09 -2.65 2.99
C ALA A 27 2.83 -3.44 3.40
N ASP A 28 2.95 -4.34 4.36
CA ASP A 28 1.83 -5.14 4.87
C ASP A 28 0.77 -4.25 5.52
N LEU A 29 1.17 -3.30 6.36
CA LEU A 29 0.25 -2.33 6.97
C LEU A 29 -0.46 -1.48 5.91
N ALA A 30 0.25 -1.03 4.88
CA ALA A 30 -0.33 -0.24 3.81
C ALA A 30 -1.41 -1.03 3.06
N LEU A 31 -1.16 -2.31 2.73
CA LEU A 31 -2.12 -3.19 2.06
C LEU A 31 -3.36 -3.45 2.93
N ASP A 32 -3.17 -3.78 4.20
CA ASP A 32 -4.26 -4.12 5.13
C ASP A 32 -5.12 -2.91 5.52
N LEU A 33 -4.51 -1.73 5.61
CA LEU A 33 -5.21 -0.49 5.96
C LEU A 33 -5.90 0.15 4.77
N TYR A 34 -5.41 -0.04 3.55
CA TYR A 34 -5.97 0.59 2.35
C TYR A 34 -7.51 0.49 2.22
N PRO A 35 -8.16 -0.69 2.42
CA PRO A 35 -9.62 -0.78 2.33
C PRO A 35 -10.37 -0.11 3.48
N LYS A 36 -9.71 0.20 4.60
CA LYS A 36 -10.31 0.79 5.81
C LYS A 36 -10.06 2.29 5.88
N ASP A 37 -8.84 2.71 5.58
CA ASP A 37 -8.35 4.08 5.64
C ASP A 37 -7.26 4.30 4.56
N PRO A 38 -7.66 4.74 3.35
CA PRO A 38 -6.73 5.02 2.26
C PRO A 38 -5.72 6.14 2.59
N GLU A 39 -6.10 7.13 3.39
CA GLU A 39 -5.22 8.24 3.75
C GLU A 39 -4.11 7.76 4.67
N GLN A 40 -4.46 6.98 5.69
CA GLN A 40 -3.47 6.39 6.59
C GLN A 40 -2.56 5.39 5.86
N SER A 41 -3.09 4.63 4.90
CA SER A 41 -2.28 3.76 4.04
C SER A 41 -1.22 4.55 3.24
N GLN A 42 -1.56 5.74 2.72
CA GLN A 42 -0.56 6.58 2.03
C GLN A 42 0.59 7.03 2.94
N ILE A 43 0.33 7.24 4.24
CA ILE A 43 1.37 7.58 5.21
C ILE A 43 2.37 6.43 5.31
N PHE A 44 1.91 5.18 5.40
CA PHE A 44 2.82 4.03 5.44
C PHE A 44 3.56 3.81 4.12
N LEU A 45 2.90 4.00 2.97
CA LEU A 45 3.58 3.96 1.67
C LEU A 45 4.71 4.98 1.54
N SER A 46 4.57 6.16 2.15
CA SER A 46 5.63 7.20 2.13
C SER A 46 6.83 6.87 3.01
N LYS A 47 6.73 5.88 3.90
CA LYS A 47 7.81 5.43 4.78
C LYS A 47 8.64 4.29 4.21
N ILE A 48 8.19 3.68 3.11
CA ILE A 48 8.93 2.62 2.42
C ILE A 48 10.11 3.25 1.67
N GLU A 49 11.32 2.87 2.04
CA GLU A 49 12.56 3.38 1.42
C GLU A 49 12.97 2.57 0.18
N ASP A 50 12.78 1.24 0.21
CA ASP A 50 13.10 0.38 -0.93
C ASP A 50 12.11 0.58 -2.09
N PRO A 51 12.60 1.06 -3.26
CA PRO A 51 11.76 1.30 -4.43
C PRO A 51 11.13 0.03 -4.99
N LEU A 52 11.76 -1.14 -4.85
CA LEU A 52 11.21 -2.41 -5.33
C LEU A 52 10.01 -2.84 -4.48
N ILE A 53 10.10 -2.68 -3.16
CA ILE A 53 8.99 -2.95 -2.25
C ILE A 53 7.84 -1.99 -2.53
N LEU A 54 8.13 -0.70 -2.67
CA LEU A 54 7.11 0.30 -2.99
C LEU A 54 6.40 0.00 -4.32
N ASP A 55 7.16 -0.29 -5.37
CA ASP A 55 6.63 -0.62 -6.70
C ASP A 55 5.73 -1.87 -6.65
N PHE A 56 6.14 -2.89 -5.88
CA PHE A 56 5.35 -4.10 -5.65
C PHE A 56 4.03 -3.80 -4.93
N VAL A 57 4.06 -3.01 -3.85
CA VAL A 57 2.84 -2.64 -3.11
C VAL A 57 1.89 -1.82 -3.96
N LEU A 58 2.40 -0.86 -4.74
CA LEU A 58 1.58 -0.05 -5.65
C LEU A 58 0.90 -0.91 -6.72
N LEU A 59 1.60 -1.92 -7.24
CA LEU A 59 1.03 -2.90 -8.16
C LEU A 59 -0.09 -3.71 -7.51
N GLU A 60 0.14 -4.23 -6.30
CA GLU A 60 -0.84 -5.02 -5.55
C GLU A 60 -2.10 -4.20 -5.21
N LEU A 61 -1.95 -2.98 -4.74
CA LEU A 61 -3.07 -2.06 -4.48
C LEU A 61 -3.89 -1.79 -5.74
N SER A 62 -3.21 -1.56 -6.87
CA SER A 62 -3.86 -1.35 -8.15
C SER A 62 -4.66 -2.58 -8.59
N ARG A 63 -4.11 -3.78 -8.38
CA ARG A 63 -4.76 -5.04 -8.74
C ARG A 63 -5.97 -5.39 -7.86
N GLN A 64 -5.93 -5.04 -6.58
CA GLN A 64 -6.94 -5.43 -5.60
C GLN A 64 -8.10 -4.43 -5.47
N PHE A 65 -7.82 -3.13 -5.54
CA PHE A 65 -8.80 -2.12 -5.13
C PHE A 65 -9.22 -1.16 -6.24
N HIS A 66 -8.32 -0.80 -7.16
CA HIS A 66 -8.63 0.19 -8.20
C HIS A 66 -7.96 -0.13 -9.52
N PRO A 67 -8.42 -1.18 -10.20
CA PRO A 67 -7.85 -1.63 -11.45
C PRO A 67 -8.01 -0.57 -12.53
N LYS A 68 -9.10 0.20 -12.58
CA LYS A 68 -9.28 1.25 -13.61
C LYS A 68 -8.42 2.50 -13.37
N ASP A 69 -7.80 2.64 -12.20
CA ASP A 69 -7.04 3.83 -11.83
C ASP A 69 -5.55 3.65 -12.18
N THR A 70 -5.10 4.41 -13.17
CA THR A 70 -3.73 4.35 -13.68
C THR A 70 -2.75 5.22 -12.89
N THR A 71 -3.22 6.08 -11.97
CA THR A 71 -2.35 7.02 -11.24
C THR A 71 -1.28 6.28 -10.43
N ARG A 72 -1.63 5.18 -9.75
CA ARG A 72 -0.66 4.33 -9.04
C ARG A 72 0.37 3.71 -9.97
N CYS A 73 -0.04 3.25 -11.14
CA CYS A 73 0.90 2.69 -12.13
C CYS A 73 1.95 3.72 -12.58
N THR A 74 1.60 5.01 -12.66
CA THR A 74 2.57 6.07 -13.03
C THR A 74 3.62 6.34 -11.95
N ARG A 75 3.36 5.94 -10.70
CA ARG A 75 4.30 6.06 -9.58
C ARG A 75 5.33 4.92 -9.54
N ILE A 76 5.06 3.83 -10.27
CA ILE A 76 5.97 2.67 -10.36
C ILE A 76 7.20 3.06 -11.19
N LYS A 77 8.38 2.90 -10.60
CA LYS A 77 9.66 3.26 -11.23
C LYS A 77 10.12 2.19 -12.22
N ASP A 78 9.98 0.93 -11.85
CA ASP A 78 10.32 -0.19 -12.72
C ASP A 78 9.41 -0.26 -13.96
N ASN A 79 10.01 -0.35 -15.14
CA ASN A 79 9.27 -0.30 -16.40
C ASN A 79 8.40 -1.56 -16.59
N ASP A 80 8.92 -2.74 -16.25
CA ASP A 80 8.22 -4.01 -16.45
C ASP A 80 7.02 -4.12 -15.50
N LEU A 81 7.20 -3.73 -14.23
CA LEU A 81 6.11 -3.68 -13.25
C LEU A 81 5.07 -2.63 -13.63
N ARG A 82 5.48 -1.47 -14.16
CA ARG A 82 4.55 -0.45 -14.63
C ARG A 82 3.69 -0.95 -15.79
N GLU A 83 4.29 -1.60 -16.78
CA GLU A 83 3.55 -2.19 -17.90
C GLU A 83 2.58 -3.28 -17.46
N ARG A 84 2.97 -4.11 -16.48
CA ARG A 84 2.08 -5.08 -15.85
C ARG A 84 0.91 -4.40 -15.15
N CYS A 85 1.17 -3.36 -14.38
CA CYS A 85 0.13 -2.55 -13.72
C CYS A 85 -0.88 -2.01 -14.75
N LEU A 86 -0.41 -1.39 -15.83
CA LEU A 86 -1.25 -0.88 -16.91
C LEU A 86 -1.99 -1.98 -17.68
N THR A 87 -1.45 -3.20 -17.72
CA THR A 87 -2.13 -4.33 -18.33
C THR A 87 -3.32 -4.77 -17.49
N PHE A 88 -3.17 -4.81 -16.17
CA PHE A 88 -4.28 -5.09 -15.25
C PHE A 88 -5.39 -4.04 -15.36
N THR A 89 -5.02 -2.77 -15.55
CA THR A 89 -6.04 -1.70 -15.67
C THR A 89 -6.90 -1.79 -16.91
N LYS A 90 -6.32 -2.30 -18.01
CA LYS A 90 -7.02 -2.51 -19.28
C LYS A 90 -7.82 -3.82 -19.33
N ARG A 91 -7.55 -4.76 -18.42
CA ARG A 91 -8.08 -6.13 -18.44
C ARG A 91 -8.77 -6.46 -17.11
N PRO A 92 -9.99 -5.95 -16.88
CA PRO A 92 -10.66 -6.07 -15.59
C PRO A 92 -10.99 -7.51 -15.16
N HIS A 93 -10.98 -8.47 -16.10
CA HIS A 93 -11.12 -9.90 -15.77
C HIS A 93 -9.91 -10.51 -15.05
N LEU A 94 -8.79 -9.78 -14.93
CA LEU A 94 -7.57 -10.22 -14.22
C LEU A 94 -7.50 -9.67 -12.78
N GLU A 95 -8.54 -8.98 -12.33
CA GLU A 95 -8.64 -8.42 -10.99
C GLU A 95 -8.72 -9.53 -9.92
N ARG A 96 -8.03 -9.33 -8.79
CA ARG A 96 -8.16 -10.21 -7.63
C ARG A 96 -9.10 -9.58 -6.62
N GLY A 97 -10.30 -10.13 -6.50
CA GLY A 97 -11.15 -9.91 -5.32
C GLY A 97 -11.88 -8.57 -5.23
N TYR A 98 -11.84 -7.71 -6.26
CA TYR A 98 -12.64 -6.48 -6.26
C TYR A 98 -14.13 -6.83 -6.38
N LYS A 99 -14.87 -6.75 -5.27
CA LYS A 99 -16.33 -6.74 -5.26
C LYS A 99 -16.76 -5.29 -5.14
N GLU A 100 -17.16 -4.69 -6.26
CA GLU A 100 -17.90 -3.43 -6.31
C GLU A 100 -19.05 -3.54 -5.28
N LYS A 101 -19.00 -2.75 -4.20
CA LYS A 101 -20.08 -2.63 -3.22
C LYS A 101 -20.93 -1.41 -3.58
#